data_AF-A0A497QT00-F1
#
_entry.id   AF-A0A497QT00-F1
#
_cell.length_a   1.000
_cell.length_b   1.000
_cell.length_c   1.000
_cell.angle_alpha   90.00
_cell.angle_beta   90.00
_cell.angle_gamma   90.00
#
_symmetry.space_group_name_H-M   'P 1'
#
loop_
_entity.id
_entity.type
_entity.pdbx_description
1 polymer ?
#
loop_
_entity_poly.entity_id
_entity_poly.type
_entity_poly.pdbx_seq_one_letter_code
_entity_poly.pdbx_strand_id
1 'polypeptide(L)' 'MDLREKIATVFAEPNEKDMLLVEETVSEDFKCGKCNTNLVIRIYYKNKKYYKLITCPNCGFKLWRDV' A
#
# COMPACT_ATOMS: atom_id res chain seq x y z
N MET A 1 -16.11 21.50 -19.79
CA MET A 1 -15.37 21.16 -18.55
C MET A 1 -16.15 20.04 -17.88
N ASP A 2 -15.70 18.80 -18.08
CA ASP A 2 -16.43 17.59 -17.71
C ASP A 2 -16.34 17.30 -16.22
N LEU A 3 -17.48 17.05 -15.57
CA LEU A 3 -17.55 16.66 -14.15
C LEU A 3 -16.78 15.35 -13.84
N ARG A 4 -16.50 14.54 -14.87
CA ARG A 4 -15.79 13.26 -14.77
C ARG A 4 -14.31 13.42 -14.38
N GLU A 5 -13.67 14.50 -14.79
CA GLU A 5 -12.27 14.77 -14.42
C GLU A 5 -12.11 15.15 -12.94
N LYS A 6 -13.17 15.67 -12.29
CA LYS A 6 -13.17 16.01 -10.86
C LYS A 6 -13.36 14.80 -9.93
N ILE A 7 -13.83 13.67 -10.44
CA ILE A 7 -14.07 12.45 -9.63
C ILE A 7 -12.83 11.55 -9.59
N ALA A 8 -11.97 11.61 -10.61
CA ALA A 8 -10.74 10.82 -10.69
C ALA A 8 -9.69 11.19 -9.62
N THR A 9 -9.81 12.35 -8.99
CA THR A 9 -8.87 12.84 -7.97
C THR A 9 -9.18 12.38 -6.55
N VAL A 10 -10.30 11.68 -6.31
CA VAL A 10 -10.75 11.43 -4.93
C VAL A 10 -10.14 10.17 -4.30
N PHE A 11 -9.69 9.16 -5.07
CA PHE A 11 -9.10 7.93 -4.50
C PHE A 11 -8.06 7.28 -5.42
N ALA A 12 -7.11 8.05 -5.95
CA ALA A 12 -5.97 7.43 -6.64
C ALA A 12 -5.11 6.68 -5.60
N GLU A 13 -5.01 5.36 -5.73
CA GLU A 13 -4.11 4.56 -4.89
C GLU A 13 -2.67 5.07 -5.04
N PRO A 14 -1.89 5.15 -3.94
CA PRO A 14 -0.49 5.54 -4.02
C PRO A 14 0.29 4.64 -4.99
N ASN A 15 1.13 5.23 -5.84
CA ASN A 15 2.01 4.49 -6.75
C ASN A 15 3.38 4.25 -6.10
N GLU A 16 3.72 2.97 -5.90
CA GLU A 16 4.99 2.52 -5.32
C GLU A 16 6.21 3.14 -6.01
N LYS A 17 6.15 3.35 -7.34
CA LYS A 17 7.29 3.81 -8.16
C LYS A 17 7.71 5.25 -7.88
N ASP A 18 6.79 6.07 -7.35
CA ASP A 18 7.04 7.50 -7.13
C ASP A 18 7.43 7.81 -5.67
N MET A 19 7.69 6.79 -4.85
CA MET A 19 7.96 6.91 -3.42
C MET A 19 9.29 6.26 -3.03
N LEU A 20 9.92 6.78 -1.97
CA LEU A 20 11.11 6.17 -1.40
C LEU A 20 10.70 5.02 -0.48
N LEU A 21 11.15 3.79 -0.77
CA LEU A 21 11.03 2.66 0.16
C LEU A 21 11.99 2.89 1.33
N VAL A 22 11.44 2.97 2.55
CA VAL A 22 12.19 3.18 3.79
C VAL A 22 12.44 1.86 4.50
N GLU A 23 11.43 0.99 4.54
CA GLU A 23 11.49 -0.29 5.25
C GLU A 23 10.64 -1.33 4.53
N GLU A 24 11.13 -2.57 4.50
CA GLU A 24 10.37 -3.75 4.11
C GLU A 24 10.54 -4.81 5.19
N THR A 25 9.44 -5.42 5.64
CA THR A 25 9.47 -6.49 6.65
C THR A 25 8.42 -7.53 6.34
N VAL A 26 8.79 -8.80 6.48
CA VAL A 26 7.85 -9.92 6.45
C VAL A 26 7.30 -10.09 7.86
N SER A 27 5.98 -10.03 8.00
CA SER A 27 5.33 -10.22 9.28
C SER A 27 5.31 -11.70 9.66
N GLU A 28 5.95 -12.03 10.77
CA GLU A 28 5.95 -13.40 11.33
C GLU A 28 4.67 -13.67 12.14
N ASP A 29 4.13 -12.63 12.80
CA ASP A 29 2.94 -12.72 13.64
C ASP A 29 1.61 -12.57 12.89
N PHE A 30 1.60 -11.89 11.73
CA PHE A 30 0.39 -11.61 10.96
C PHE A 30 0.36 -12.34 9.62
N LYS A 31 -0.66 -13.18 9.46
CA LYS A 31 -0.92 -13.96 8.24
C LYS A 31 -2.12 -13.42 7.48
N CYS A 32 -2.09 -13.62 6.15
CA CYS A 32 -3.23 -13.34 5.29
C CYS A 32 -4.40 -14.25 5.66
N GLY A 33 -5.56 -13.68 5.99
CA GLY A 33 -6.76 -14.46 6.33
C GLY A 33 -7.28 -15.35 5.19
N LYS A 34 -6.92 -15.07 3.93
CA LYS A 34 -7.39 -15.84 2.75
C LYS A 34 -6.53 -17.07 2.46
N CYS A 35 -5.22 -16.94 2.51
CA CYS A 35 -4.29 -17.99 2.08
C CYS A 35 -3.24 -18.37 3.14
N ASN A 36 -3.37 -17.83 4.36
CA ASN A 36 -2.52 -18.10 5.52
C ASN A 36 -1.01 -17.85 5.33
N THR A 37 -0.65 -17.05 4.32
CA THR A 37 0.74 -16.67 4.04
C THR A 37 1.13 -15.45 4.87
N ASN A 38 2.39 -15.37 5.30
CA ASN A 38 2.93 -14.19 5.97
C ASN A 38 2.76 -12.94 5.09
N LEU A 39 2.36 -11.83 5.72
CA LEU A 39 2.16 -10.55 5.03
C LEU A 39 3.50 -9.83 4.89
N VAL A 40 3.67 -9.07 3.81
CA VAL A 40 4.81 -8.17 3.63
C VAL A 40 4.34 -6.74 3.85
N ILE A 41 4.99 -6.07 4.79
CA ILE A 41 4.73 -4.68 5.14
C ILE A 41 5.85 -3.84 4.53
N ARG A 42 5.49 -2.79 3.80
CA ARG A 42 6.42 -1.81 3.25
C ARG A 42 6.05 -0.42 3.75
N ILE A 43 7.05 0.32 4.20
CA ILE A 43 6.91 1.73 4.58
C ILE A 43 7.58 2.59 3.52
N TYR A 44 6.82 3.55 3.00
CA TYR A 44 7.27 4.49 1.98
C TYR A 44 7.24 5.92 2.53
N TYR A 45 8.12 6.77 1.99
CA TYR A 45 8.17 8.19 2.29
C TYR A 45 8.03 9.02 1.02
N LYS A 46 7.13 10.00 1.04
CA LYS A 46 6.94 10.99 -0.03
C LYS A 46 6.30 12.26 0.52
N ASN A 47 6.73 13.43 0.05
CA ASN A 47 6.14 14.73 0.41
C ASN A 47 5.96 14.96 1.92
N LYS A 48 6.97 14.57 2.72
CA LYS A 48 6.94 14.68 4.20
C LYS A 48 5.85 13.83 4.87
N LYS A 49 5.37 12.78 4.21
CA LYS A 49 4.38 11.82 4.74
C LYS A 49 4.91 10.40 4.61
N TYR A 50 4.48 9.55 5.53
CA TYR A 50 4.73 8.12 5.49
C TYR A 50 3.49 7.39 4.98
N TYR A 51 3.72 6.33 4.21
CA TYR A 51 2.69 5.46 3.67
C TYR A 51 3.04 4.02 4.01
N LYS A 52 2.06 3.25 4.46
CA LYS A 52 2.19 1.84 4.76
C LYS A 52 1.42 1.04 3.72
N LEU A 53 2.12 0.12 3.07
CA LEU A 53 1.55 -0.86 2.16
C LEU A 53 1.65 -2.24 2.81
N ILE A 54 0.51 -2.89 2.99
CA ILE A 54 0.43 -4.28 3.43
C ILE A 54 0.08 -5.13 2.21
N THR A 55 0.92 -6.10 1.90
CA THR A 55 0.71 -7.01 0.76
C THR A 55 0.73 -8.47 1.18
N CYS A 56 -0.06 -9.30 0.51
CA CYS A 56 0.08 -10.74 0.57
C CYS A 56 0.76 -11.23 -0.72
N PRO A 57 1.96 -11.84 -0.63
CA PRO A 57 2.70 -12.27 -1.82
C PRO A 57 1.99 -13.41 -2.59
N ASN A 58 1.20 -14.23 -1.89
CA ASN A 58 0.56 -15.40 -2.48
C ASN A 58 -0.77 -15.08 -3.21
N CYS A 59 -1.68 -14.33 -2.58
CA CYS A 59 -3.00 -14.06 -3.15
C CYS A 59 -3.16 -12.68 -3.79
N GLY A 60 -2.10 -11.85 -3.78
CA GLY A 60 -2.12 -10.52 -4.40
C GLY A 60 -2.93 -9.46 -3.65
N PHE A 61 -3.41 -9.76 -2.43
CA PHE A 61 -4.05 -8.77 -1.56
C PHE A 61 -3.10 -7.60 -1.31
N LYS A 62 -3.60 -6.36 -1.44
CA LYS A 62 -2.88 -5.12 -1.16
C LYS A 62 -3.78 -4.17 -0.37
N LEU A 63 -3.20 -3.48 0.60
CA LEU A 63 -3.89 -2.45 1.39
C LEU A 63 -2.93 -1.30 1.71
N TRP A 64 -3.32 -0.10 1.31
CA TRP A 64 -2.63 1.14 1.66
C TRP A 64 -3.21 1.77 2.93
N ARG A 65 -2.33 2.36 3.75
CA ARG A 65 -2.69 3.26 4.86
C ARG A 65 -1.70 4.42 4.94
N ASP A 66 -2.20 5.62 5.21
CA ASP A 66 -1.38 6.70 5.74
C ASP A 66 -0.96 6.41 7.18
N VAL A 67 0.24 6.88 7.56
CA VAL A 67 0.83 6.76 8.91
C VAL A 67 1.19 8.13 9.44
#